data_AF-A0A370HL74-F1
#
_entry.id   AF-A0A370HL74-F1
#
_cell.length_a   1.000
_cell.length_b   1.000
_cell.length_c   1.000
_cell.angle_alpha   90.00
_cell.angle_beta   90.00
_cell.angle_gamma   90.00
#
_symmetry.space_group_name_H-M   'P 1'
#
loop_
_entity.id
_entity.type
_entity.pdbx_description
1 polymer ?
#
loop_
_entity_poly.entity_id
_entity_poly.type
_entity_poly.pdbx_seq_one_letter_code
_entity_poly.pdbx_strand_id
1 'polypeptide(L)'
;MTWNESDKMNSNRKPYRLVPLSECILYKLYQAHVNDDDKSRYSLSDICEMFIENVSRNLVLTALDFLVGDTYDRGKPVKKFGKTGNHTYSITTYGILQVERSLNRRDSVAAYLYNRPDAFLDEIAGFEGIFYTPEERQDVESWSPLQIDYESPDFKETLKVLEESYEVIRSDNGFAAQYPAQREGILNSLDEGISWLKSKRPSPQLVSYLLINPLQWIASAFGKSALGEAGKRAAEKLIHFLSGFF
;
A
#
# COMPACT_ATOMS: atom_id res chain seq x y z
N MET A 1 29.78 -29.54 -19.57
CA MET A 1 28.37 -29.17 -19.86
C MET A 1 27.85 -28.50 -18.60
N THR A 2 28.27 -27.25 -18.42
CA THR A 2 28.04 -26.44 -17.23
C THR A 2 26.62 -25.88 -17.28
N TRP A 3 25.81 -26.30 -16.33
CA TRP A 3 24.49 -25.74 -16.08
C TRP A 3 24.67 -24.28 -15.65
N ASN A 4 24.20 -23.35 -16.47
CA ASN A 4 24.21 -21.92 -16.19
C ASN A 4 23.23 -21.63 -15.04
N GLU A 5 23.75 -21.23 -13.88
CA GLU A 5 22.97 -20.84 -12.70
C GLU A 5 22.09 -19.59 -12.94
N SER A 6 22.29 -18.89 -14.06
CA SER A 6 21.50 -17.73 -14.46
C SER A 6 20.04 -18.04 -14.81
N ASP A 7 19.70 -19.29 -15.12
CA ASP A 7 18.32 -19.67 -15.50
C ASP A 7 17.43 -20.03 -14.29
N LYS A 8 17.98 -20.12 -13.07
CA LYS A 8 17.19 -20.36 -11.84
C LYS A 8 16.63 -19.08 -11.20
N MET A 9 16.98 -17.90 -11.67
CA MET A 9 16.43 -16.63 -11.14
C MET A 9 15.08 -16.23 -11.73
N ASN A 10 14.49 -17.05 -12.61
CA ASN A 10 13.40 -16.61 -13.49
C ASN A 10 11.99 -17.13 -13.14
N SER A 11 11.67 -17.39 -11.86
CA SER A 11 10.34 -17.99 -11.54
C SER A 11 9.57 -17.45 -10.34
N ASN A 12 9.98 -16.36 -9.67
CA ASN A 12 9.19 -15.94 -8.48
C ASN A 12 9.15 -14.45 -8.11
N ARG A 13 9.29 -13.52 -9.07
CA ARG A 13 9.16 -12.08 -8.77
C ARG A 13 8.05 -11.43 -9.60
N LYS A 14 6.80 -11.64 -9.21
CA LYS A 14 5.74 -10.68 -9.53
C LYS A 14 5.92 -9.49 -8.56
N PRO A 15 6.20 -8.26 -9.03
CA PRO A 15 6.29 -7.11 -8.13
C PRO A 15 4.88 -6.75 -7.64
N TYR A 16 4.70 -6.76 -6.32
CA TYR A 16 3.44 -6.60 -5.57
C TYR A 16 2.68 -5.26 -5.78
N ARG A 17 3.08 -4.42 -6.74
CA ARG A 17 2.52 -3.08 -7.03
C ARG A 17 1.94 -2.92 -8.42
N LEU A 18 2.02 -3.97 -9.23
CA LEU A 18 1.57 -3.94 -10.60
C LEU A 18 0.06 -3.75 -10.69
N VAL A 19 -0.70 -4.37 -9.78
CA VAL A 19 -2.17 -4.32 -9.78
C VAL A 19 -2.68 -2.93 -9.38
N PRO A 20 -2.30 -2.33 -8.23
CA PRO A 20 -2.75 -0.97 -7.88
C PRO A 20 -2.36 0.07 -8.94
N LEU A 21 -1.12 0.04 -9.44
CA LEU A 21 -0.69 0.96 -10.49
C LEU A 21 -1.49 0.78 -11.79
N SER A 22 -1.78 -0.47 -12.16
CA SER A 22 -2.61 -0.73 -13.33
C SER A 22 -4.03 -0.18 -13.17
N GLU A 23 -4.59 -0.22 -11.96
CA GLU A 23 -5.89 0.40 -11.66
C GLU A 23 -5.82 1.93 -11.70
N CYS A 24 -4.73 2.54 -11.20
CA CYS A 24 -4.50 3.98 -11.32
C CYS A 24 -4.43 4.43 -12.79
N ILE A 25 -3.62 3.73 -13.61
CA ILE A 25 -3.49 4.01 -15.05
C ILE A 25 -4.85 3.88 -15.73
N LEU A 26 -5.60 2.81 -15.43
CA LEU A 26 -6.92 2.59 -16.03
C LEU A 26 -7.90 3.71 -15.66
N TYR A 27 -7.88 4.19 -14.41
CA TYR A 27 -8.70 5.31 -13.97
C TYR A 27 -8.29 6.63 -14.64
N LYS A 28 -7.00 6.94 -14.75
CA LYS A 28 -6.52 8.16 -15.43
C LYS A 28 -6.92 8.19 -16.91
N LEU A 29 -6.81 7.06 -17.60
CA LEU A 29 -7.30 6.91 -18.99
C LEU A 29 -8.82 7.09 -19.09
N TYR A 30 -9.59 6.63 -18.10
CA TYR A 30 -11.03 6.89 -18.03
C TYR A 30 -11.34 8.38 -17.83
N GLN A 31 -10.65 9.07 -16.92
CA GLN A 31 -10.82 10.51 -16.73
C GLN A 31 -10.53 11.29 -18.01
N ALA A 32 -9.45 10.95 -18.71
CA ALA A 32 -9.09 11.59 -19.97
C ALA A 32 -10.15 11.35 -21.06
N HIS A 33 -10.73 10.14 -21.11
CA HIS A 33 -11.84 9.82 -22.00
C HIS A 33 -13.12 10.60 -21.68
N VAL A 34 -13.49 10.73 -20.40
CA VAL A 34 -14.69 11.45 -19.97
C VAL A 34 -14.57 12.96 -20.16
N ASN A 35 -13.37 13.50 -20.02
CA ASN A 35 -13.09 14.93 -20.23
C ASN A 35 -13.03 15.32 -21.72
N ASP A 36 -13.36 14.40 -22.63
CA ASP A 36 -13.46 14.61 -24.07
C ASP A 36 -12.17 15.19 -24.68
N ASP A 37 -11.01 14.69 -24.21
CA ASP A 37 -9.74 14.95 -24.85
C ASP A 37 -9.79 14.33 -26.26
N ASP A 38 -9.76 15.16 -27.32
CA ASP A 38 -9.76 14.74 -28.75
C ASP A 38 -8.74 13.62 -29.03
N LYS A 39 -7.76 13.48 -28.14
CA LYS A 39 -6.78 12.41 -28.10
C LYS A 39 -7.38 11.07 -27.68
N SER A 40 -7.82 10.30 -28.67
CA SER A 40 -8.25 8.90 -28.47
C SER A 40 -7.15 7.89 -28.07
N ARG A 41 -5.86 8.27 -28.13
CA ARG A 41 -4.72 7.38 -27.91
C ARG A 41 -3.54 8.09 -27.24
N TYR A 42 -2.96 7.42 -26.24
CA TYR A 42 -1.89 7.97 -25.42
C TYR A 42 -0.59 7.18 -25.60
N SER A 43 0.51 7.89 -25.82
CA SER A 43 1.86 7.31 -25.77
C SER A 43 2.26 6.99 -24.33
N LEU A 44 3.38 6.28 -24.16
CA LEU A 44 3.93 6.03 -22.83
C LEU A 44 4.29 7.33 -22.09
N SER A 45 4.77 8.36 -22.81
CA SER A 45 5.08 9.66 -22.19
C SER A 45 3.81 10.35 -21.70
N ASP A 46 2.78 10.38 -22.56
CA ASP A 46 1.51 11.01 -22.19
C ASP A 46 0.91 10.38 -20.92
N ILE A 47 0.99 9.05 -20.79
CA ILE A 47 0.49 8.34 -19.60
C ILE A 47 1.34 8.65 -18.37
N CYS A 48 2.65 8.80 -18.50
CA CYS A 48 3.50 9.21 -17.37
C CYS A 48 3.14 10.63 -16.91
N GLU A 49 2.83 11.52 -17.84
CA GLU A 49 2.44 12.92 -17.58
C GLU A 49 1.05 13.08 -16.95
N MET A 50 0.22 12.01 -16.92
CA MET A 50 -1.06 11.99 -16.20
C MET A 50 -0.90 11.95 -14.67
N PHE A 51 0.31 11.66 -14.19
CA PHE A 51 0.66 11.60 -12.78
C PHE A 51 1.41 12.87 -12.36
N ILE A 52 1.14 13.34 -11.14
CA ILE A 52 1.83 14.52 -10.58
C ILE A 52 3.30 14.19 -10.28
N GLU A 53 3.56 12.95 -9.89
CA GLU A 53 4.90 12.45 -9.61
C GLU A 53 5.56 11.83 -10.84
N ASN A 54 6.90 11.83 -10.82
CA ASN A 54 7.69 11.21 -11.88
C ASN A 54 7.69 9.69 -11.74
N VAL A 55 6.75 9.01 -12.41
CA VAL A 55 6.68 7.55 -12.44
C VAL A 55 7.65 6.97 -13.46
N SER A 56 8.37 5.91 -13.08
CA SER A 56 9.29 5.20 -13.98
C SER A 56 8.57 4.67 -15.23
N ARG A 57 9.10 4.99 -16.42
CA ARG A 57 8.57 4.52 -17.71
C ARG A 57 8.48 3.00 -17.82
N ASN A 58 9.46 2.27 -17.29
CA ASN A 58 9.47 0.80 -17.34
C ASN A 58 8.35 0.19 -16.48
N LEU A 59 8.04 0.85 -15.37
CA LEU A 59 7.01 0.43 -14.46
C LEU A 59 5.61 0.69 -15.04
N VAL A 60 5.38 1.87 -15.61
CA VAL A 60 4.15 2.19 -16.37
C VAL A 60 3.99 1.21 -17.53
N LEU A 61 5.06 0.91 -18.26
CA LEU A 61 5.03 -0.08 -19.36
C LEU A 61 4.62 -1.47 -18.86
N THR A 62 5.18 -1.93 -17.75
CA THR A 62 4.85 -3.23 -17.15
C THR A 62 3.37 -3.27 -16.72
N ALA A 63 2.86 -2.18 -16.13
CA ALA A 63 1.45 -2.07 -15.73
C ALA A 63 0.50 -2.02 -16.94
N LEU A 64 0.90 -1.37 -18.03
CA LEU A 64 0.16 -1.40 -19.28
C LEU A 64 0.16 -2.79 -19.91
N ASP A 65 1.29 -3.50 -19.90
CA ASP A 65 1.33 -4.88 -20.39
C ASP A 65 0.44 -5.81 -19.54
N PHE A 66 0.25 -5.52 -18.25
CA PHE A 66 -0.75 -6.20 -17.41
C PHE A 66 -2.20 -5.94 -17.84
N LEU A 67 -2.53 -4.69 -18.21
CA LEU A 67 -3.86 -4.29 -18.70
C LEU A 67 -4.15 -4.73 -20.15
N VAL A 68 -3.10 -5.00 -20.93
CA VAL A 68 -3.18 -5.48 -22.32
C VAL A 68 -3.09 -7.02 -22.38
N GLY A 69 -2.55 -7.63 -21.34
CA GLY A 69 -2.39 -9.08 -21.20
C GLY A 69 -3.72 -9.82 -21.09
N ASP A 70 -3.65 -11.14 -21.27
CA ASP A 70 -4.82 -12.02 -21.22
C ASP A 70 -5.23 -12.39 -19.78
N THR A 71 -4.82 -11.60 -18.80
CA THR A 71 -5.13 -11.78 -17.37
C THR A 71 -6.64 -11.63 -17.09
N TYR A 72 -7.42 -11.13 -18.04
CA TYR A 72 -8.84 -10.84 -17.89
C TYR A 72 -9.68 -11.68 -18.85
N ASP A 73 -10.42 -12.65 -18.31
CA ASP A 73 -11.26 -13.60 -19.07
C ASP A 73 -12.33 -12.93 -19.95
N ARG A 74 -12.74 -11.70 -19.61
CA ARG A 74 -13.88 -10.99 -20.23
C ARG A 74 -13.48 -9.93 -21.27
N GLY A 75 -12.17 -9.75 -21.52
CA GLY A 75 -11.65 -8.77 -22.45
C GLY A 75 -10.56 -7.89 -21.85
N LYS A 76 -9.81 -7.20 -22.71
CA LYS A 76 -8.64 -6.39 -22.32
C LYS A 76 -9.09 -4.98 -21.89
N PRO A 77 -8.79 -4.53 -20.66
CA PRO A 77 -9.12 -3.17 -20.21
C PRO A 77 -8.51 -2.06 -21.08
N VAL A 78 -7.31 -2.31 -21.62
CA VAL A 78 -6.59 -1.39 -22.49
C VAL A 78 -6.21 -2.09 -23.80
N LYS A 79 -6.25 -1.33 -24.90
CA LYS A 79 -5.80 -1.79 -26.22
C LYS A 79 -4.51 -1.09 -26.61
N LYS A 80 -3.52 -1.88 -27.05
CA LYS A 80 -2.21 -1.42 -27.56
C LYS A 80 -2.24 -1.32 -29.08
N PHE A 81 -1.71 -0.23 -29.62
CA PHE A 81 -1.59 0.06 -31.05
C PHE A 81 -0.14 0.42 -31.41
N GLY A 82 0.22 0.31 -32.69
CA GLY A 82 1.53 0.69 -33.21
C GLY A 82 2.50 -0.47 -33.40
N LYS A 83 3.75 -0.14 -33.72
CA LYS A 83 4.86 -1.09 -33.93
C LYS A 83 5.92 -0.89 -32.85
N THR A 84 6.84 -1.85 -32.73
CA THR A 84 7.92 -1.88 -31.74
C THR A 84 8.63 -0.53 -31.62
N GLY A 85 8.61 0.07 -30.43
CA GLY A 85 9.22 1.37 -30.14
C GLY A 85 8.30 2.59 -30.23
N ASN A 86 7.10 2.48 -30.81
CA ASN A 86 6.13 3.58 -30.89
C ASN A 86 4.70 3.10 -30.60
N HIS A 87 4.50 2.55 -29.40
CA HIS A 87 3.20 2.06 -28.97
C HIS A 87 2.34 3.19 -28.41
N THR A 88 1.04 3.13 -28.72
CA THR A 88 0.01 3.97 -28.10
C THR A 88 -1.09 3.10 -27.51
N TYR A 89 -1.81 3.64 -26.53
CA TYR A 89 -2.77 2.91 -25.71
C TYR A 89 -4.10 3.65 -25.66
N SER A 90 -5.22 2.92 -25.70
CA SER A 90 -6.54 3.47 -25.39
C SER A 90 -7.30 2.59 -24.42
N ILE A 91 -8.13 3.20 -23.57
CA ILE A 91 -9.11 2.46 -22.78
C ILE A 91 -10.14 1.82 -23.72
N THR A 92 -10.59 0.62 -23.38
CA THR A 92 -11.66 -0.07 -24.12
C THR A 92 -13.00 0.10 -23.42
N THR A 93 -14.11 -0.23 -24.09
CA THR A 93 -15.44 -0.30 -23.45
C THR A 93 -15.44 -1.21 -22.22
N TYR A 94 -14.67 -2.31 -22.26
CA TYR A 94 -14.52 -3.18 -21.10
C TYR A 94 -13.78 -2.50 -19.94
N GLY A 95 -12.69 -1.78 -20.25
CA GLY A 95 -11.95 -0.98 -19.27
C GLY A 95 -12.82 0.09 -18.61
N ILE A 96 -13.66 0.79 -19.41
CA ILE A 96 -14.62 1.78 -18.90
C ILE A 96 -15.58 1.13 -17.89
N LEU A 97 -16.23 0.02 -18.26
CA LEU A 97 -17.15 -0.69 -17.37
C LEU A 97 -16.46 -1.18 -16.09
N GLN A 98 -15.19 -1.55 -16.17
CA GLN A 98 -14.41 -1.97 -15.00
C GLN A 98 -14.16 -0.79 -14.04
N VAL A 99 -13.82 0.39 -14.57
CA VAL A 99 -13.67 1.61 -13.75
C VAL A 99 -15.00 2.00 -13.10
N GLU A 100 -16.09 2.01 -13.85
CA GLU A 100 -17.43 2.35 -13.33
C GLU A 100 -17.87 1.39 -12.20
N ARG A 101 -17.60 0.09 -12.35
CA ARG A 101 -17.84 -0.88 -11.27
C ARG A 101 -16.95 -0.62 -10.06
N SER A 102 -15.69 -0.27 -10.27
CA SER A 102 -14.79 0.08 -9.18
C SER A 102 -15.25 1.35 -8.45
N LEU A 103 -15.69 2.39 -9.15
CA LEU A 103 -16.21 3.62 -8.54
C LEU A 103 -17.40 3.38 -7.60
N ASN A 104 -18.20 2.33 -7.85
CA ASN A 104 -19.31 1.94 -6.97
C ASN A 104 -18.85 1.23 -5.67
N ARG A 105 -17.57 0.86 -5.56
CA ARG A 105 -16.95 0.24 -4.38
C ARG A 105 -16.10 1.26 -3.63
N ARG A 106 -16.50 1.59 -2.40
CA ARG A 106 -15.87 2.65 -1.57
C ARG A 106 -14.41 2.39 -1.22
N ASP A 107 -13.99 1.13 -1.26
CA ASP A 107 -12.65 0.63 -0.93
C ASP A 107 -11.74 0.45 -2.17
N SER A 108 -12.19 0.85 -3.37
CA SER A 108 -11.39 0.68 -4.59
C SER A 108 -10.43 1.84 -4.84
N VAL A 109 -9.35 1.54 -5.58
CA VAL A 109 -8.39 2.55 -6.09
C VAL A 109 -9.09 3.65 -6.88
N ALA A 110 -10.06 3.30 -7.73
CA ALA A 110 -10.80 4.26 -8.53
C ALA A 110 -11.65 5.20 -7.66
N ALA A 111 -12.34 4.68 -6.64
CA ALA A 111 -13.12 5.50 -5.73
C ALA A 111 -12.23 6.41 -4.87
N TYR A 112 -11.04 5.95 -4.49
CA TYR A 112 -10.07 6.77 -3.78
C TYR A 112 -9.56 7.94 -4.65
N LEU A 113 -9.10 7.64 -5.87
CA LEU A 113 -8.63 8.64 -6.85
C LEU A 113 -9.73 9.61 -7.29
N TYR A 114 -10.98 9.18 -7.35
CA TYR A 114 -12.11 10.06 -7.65
C TYR A 114 -12.30 11.15 -6.59
N ASN A 115 -12.14 10.79 -5.31
CA ASN A 115 -12.24 11.74 -4.21
C ASN A 115 -10.95 12.54 -3.99
N ARG A 116 -9.82 12.09 -4.57
CA ARG A 116 -8.49 12.71 -4.45
C ARG A 116 -7.75 12.63 -5.80
N PRO A 117 -8.08 13.49 -6.77
CA PRO A 117 -7.52 13.42 -8.13
C PRO A 117 -6.00 13.62 -8.16
N ASP A 118 -5.48 14.32 -7.16
CA ASP A 118 -4.07 14.69 -6.98
C ASP A 118 -3.35 13.79 -5.96
N ALA A 119 -3.95 12.66 -5.57
CA ALA A 119 -3.31 11.73 -4.64
C ALA A 119 -2.00 11.17 -5.21
N PHE A 120 -0.98 11.11 -4.36
CA PHE A 120 0.26 10.40 -4.67
C PHE A 120 0.01 8.89 -4.77
N LEU A 121 0.70 8.22 -5.67
CA LEU A 121 0.63 6.77 -5.88
C LEU A 121 0.99 6.00 -4.61
N ASP A 122 1.88 6.54 -3.78
CA ASP A 122 2.25 5.97 -2.49
C ASP A 122 1.08 5.98 -1.49
N GLU A 123 0.15 6.93 -1.57
CA GLU A 123 -1.07 6.92 -0.75
C GLU A 123 -2.06 5.85 -1.24
N ILE A 124 -2.12 5.63 -2.56
CA ILE A 124 -3.08 4.73 -3.21
C ILE A 124 -2.66 3.27 -3.08
N ALA A 125 -1.35 3.02 -3.18
CA ALA A 125 -0.80 1.68 -3.07
C ALA A 125 -0.73 1.20 -1.62
N GLY A 126 -1.02 2.07 -0.65
CA GLY A 126 -0.88 1.80 0.79
C GLY A 126 0.57 1.45 1.17
N PHE A 127 0.80 1.08 2.42
CA PHE A 127 2.14 0.73 2.92
C PHE A 127 2.79 -0.47 2.18
N GLU A 128 2.01 -1.34 1.53
CA GLU A 128 2.52 -2.45 0.72
C GLU A 128 2.99 -2.01 -0.69
N GLY A 129 2.91 -0.71 -0.98
CA GLY A 129 2.90 -0.10 -2.30
C GLY A 129 4.16 0.60 -2.84
N ILE A 130 5.29 0.57 -2.13
CA ILE A 130 6.42 1.53 -2.26
C ILE A 130 7.48 1.39 -3.39
N PHE A 131 7.29 1.92 -4.60
CA PHE A 131 8.23 1.87 -5.75
C PHE A 131 9.72 2.24 -5.46
N TYR A 132 10.58 1.27 -5.11
CA TYR A 132 12.04 1.48 -5.00
C TYR A 132 12.83 0.68 -6.04
N THR A 133 13.81 1.35 -6.66
CA THR A 133 14.91 0.76 -7.42
C THR A 133 15.86 -0.05 -6.51
N PRO A 134 16.70 -0.95 -7.05
CA PRO A 134 17.72 -1.66 -6.26
C PRO A 134 18.68 -0.72 -5.51
N GLU A 135 19.02 0.43 -6.09
CA GLU A 135 19.87 1.45 -5.46
C GLU A 135 19.13 2.21 -4.34
N GLU A 136 17.85 2.58 -4.53
CA GLU A 136 17.02 3.17 -3.48
C GLU A 136 16.70 2.16 -2.37
N ARG A 137 16.62 0.86 -2.70
CA ARG A 137 16.63 -0.20 -1.69
C ARG A 137 17.91 -0.16 -0.89
N GLN A 138 19.06 0.09 -1.45
CA GLN A 138 20.30 0.07 -0.68
C GLN A 138 20.42 1.27 0.30
N ASP A 139 19.82 2.42 -0.04
CA ASP A 139 19.75 3.61 0.83
C ASP A 139 18.57 3.57 1.83
N VAL A 140 17.43 2.95 1.46
CA VAL A 140 16.24 2.80 2.33
C VAL A 140 16.28 1.51 3.16
N GLU A 141 16.91 0.44 2.67
CA GLU A 141 17.35 -0.77 3.39
C GLU A 141 18.63 -0.48 4.21
N SER A 142 18.61 0.62 4.95
CA SER A 142 19.04 0.45 6.33
C SER A 142 17.99 -0.46 7.01
N TRP A 143 18.07 -1.77 6.75
CA TRP A 143 17.74 -2.73 7.80
C TRP A 143 18.75 -2.45 8.91
N SER A 144 18.44 -1.43 9.71
CA SER A 144 19.11 -1.12 10.94
C SER A 144 18.06 -1.43 12.00
N PRO A 145 18.26 -2.49 12.79
CA PRO A 145 17.43 -2.74 13.95
C PRO A 145 17.37 -1.45 14.79
N LEU A 146 16.18 -1.05 15.23
CA LEU A 146 16.06 0.06 16.18
C LEU A 146 17.02 -0.19 17.35
N GLN A 147 17.91 0.77 17.62
CA GLN A 147 18.82 0.69 18.76
C GLN A 147 18.07 1.04 20.05
N ILE A 148 17.09 0.21 20.40
CA ILE A 148 16.25 0.41 21.57
C ILE A 148 17.11 0.27 22.83
N ASP A 149 17.13 1.31 23.65
CA ASP A 149 17.54 1.19 25.04
C ASP A 149 16.37 0.62 25.85
N TYR A 150 16.43 -0.68 26.11
CA TYR A 150 15.42 -1.43 26.85
C TYR A 150 15.30 -1.01 28.32
N GLU A 151 16.32 -0.34 28.86
CA GLU A 151 16.31 0.14 30.25
C GLU A 151 15.74 1.55 30.37
N SER A 152 15.63 2.28 29.26
CA SER A 152 15.15 3.65 29.24
C SER A 152 13.73 3.77 29.82
N PRO A 153 13.46 4.81 30.63
CA PRO A 153 12.11 5.07 31.14
C PRO A 153 11.08 5.25 30.01
N ASP A 154 11.48 5.86 28.89
CA ASP A 154 10.60 6.13 27.75
C ASP A 154 10.19 4.83 27.03
N PHE A 155 11.11 3.88 26.84
CA PHE A 155 10.75 2.56 26.31
C PHE A 155 9.81 1.81 27.25
N LYS A 156 10.11 1.78 28.56
CA LYS A 156 9.28 1.09 29.57
C LYS A 156 7.88 1.68 29.65
N GLU A 157 7.75 3.00 29.60
CA GLU A 157 6.46 3.68 29.59
C GLU A 157 5.69 3.40 28.30
N THR A 158 6.37 3.44 27.15
CA THR A 158 5.78 3.14 25.84
C THR A 158 5.25 1.71 25.79
N LEU A 159 6.06 0.74 26.23
CA LEU A 159 5.67 -0.67 26.29
C LEU A 159 4.47 -0.87 27.21
N LYS A 160 4.46 -0.23 28.39
CA LYS A 160 3.35 -0.30 29.32
C LYS A 160 2.05 0.25 28.71
N VAL A 161 2.09 1.42 28.09
CA VAL A 161 0.91 2.02 27.43
C VAL A 161 0.39 1.13 26.31
N LEU A 162 1.30 0.50 25.56
CA LEU A 162 0.96 -0.43 24.49
C LEU A 162 0.27 -1.69 25.03
N GLU A 163 0.79 -2.29 26.10
CA GLU A 163 0.19 -3.46 26.76
C GLU A 163 -1.17 -3.13 27.39
N GLU A 164 -1.30 -2.00 28.06
CA GLU A 164 -2.58 -1.52 28.60
C GLU A 164 -3.62 -1.37 27.47
N SER A 165 -3.22 -0.80 26.35
CA SER A 165 -4.10 -0.60 25.20
C SER A 165 -4.47 -1.92 24.52
N TYR A 166 -3.51 -2.85 24.41
CA TYR A 166 -3.75 -4.22 23.93
C TYR A 166 -4.82 -4.92 24.78
N GLU A 167 -4.73 -4.84 26.12
CA GLU A 167 -5.71 -5.45 27.00
C GLU A 167 -7.08 -4.77 26.91
N VAL A 168 -7.14 -3.44 26.75
CA VAL A 168 -8.40 -2.74 26.45
C VAL A 168 -9.02 -3.26 25.16
N ILE A 169 -8.24 -3.43 24.09
CA ILE A 169 -8.71 -3.91 22.78
C ILE A 169 -9.16 -5.39 22.87
N ARG A 170 -8.42 -6.20 23.62
CA ARG A 170 -8.69 -7.61 23.87
C ARG A 170 -9.91 -7.83 24.75
N SER A 171 -10.21 -6.93 25.67
CA SER A 171 -11.35 -7.07 26.56
C SER A 171 -12.69 -7.13 25.82
N ASP A 172 -13.74 -7.59 26.50
CA ASP A 172 -15.08 -7.58 25.95
C ASP A 172 -15.65 -6.16 25.96
N ASN A 173 -15.59 -5.51 24.80
CA ASN A 173 -15.84 -4.08 24.60
C ASN A 173 -16.73 -3.81 23.37
N GLY A 174 -17.43 -4.84 22.88
CA GLY A 174 -18.27 -4.79 21.68
C GLY A 174 -17.52 -4.90 20.35
N PHE A 175 -16.18 -4.81 20.34
CA PHE A 175 -15.39 -5.02 19.11
C PHE A 175 -15.51 -6.46 18.60
N ALA A 176 -15.43 -7.45 19.50
CA ALA A 176 -15.61 -8.85 19.15
C ALA A 176 -17.00 -9.16 18.57
N ALA A 177 -18.03 -8.43 19.02
CA ALA A 177 -19.40 -8.62 18.53
C ALA A 177 -19.62 -7.99 17.14
N GLN A 178 -18.98 -6.86 16.85
CA GLN A 178 -19.17 -6.13 15.58
C GLN A 178 -18.22 -6.60 14.47
N TYR A 179 -16.96 -6.92 14.81
CA TYR A 179 -15.91 -7.21 13.83
C TYR A 179 -14.94 -8.31 14.33
N PRO A 180 -15.41 -9.55 14.53
CA PRO A 180 -14.63 -10.61 15.18
C PRO A 180 -13.33 -10.96 14.45
N ALA A 181 -13.37 -11.16 13.13
CA ALA A 181 -12.18 -11.51 12.35
C ALA A 181 -11.15 -10.37 12.29
N GLN A 182 -11.62 -9.11 12.23
CA GLN A 182 -10.74 -7.95 12.22
C GLN A 182 -10.08 -7.72 13.57
N ARG A 183 -10.83 -7.92 14.67
CA ARG A 183 -10.27 -7.91 16.03
C ARG A 183 -9.16 -8.95 16.18
N GLU A 184 -9.39 -10.18 15.76
CA GLU A 184 -8.36 -11.23 15.83
C GLU A 184 -7.13 -10.88 14.99
N GLY A 185 -7.30 -10.38 13.76
CA GLY A 185 -6.19 -9.93 12.93
C GLY A 185 -5.35 -8.83 13.60
N ILE A 186 -6.01 -7.81 14.17
CA ILE A 186 -5.33 -6.73 14.87
C ILE A 186 -4.64 -7.24 16.15
N LEU A 187 -5.31 -8.08 16.96
CA LEU A 187 -4.70 -8.64 18.16
C LEU A 187 -3.46 -9.48 17.83
N ASN A 188 -3.47 -10.25 16.74
CA ASN A 188 -2.31 -11.01 16.29
C ASN A 188 -1.15 -10.08 15.87
N SER A 189 -1.45 -9.03 15.09
CA SER A 189 -0.43 -8.04 14.71
C SER A 189 0.16 -7.33 15.93
N LEU A 190 -0.68 -6.93 16.89
CA LEU A 190 -0.23 -6.26 18.11
C LEU A 190 0.63 -7.18 18.98
N ASP A 191 0.21 -8.44 19.18
CA ASP A 191 0.97 -9.41 19.96
C ASP A 191 2.34 -9.69 19.33
N GLU A 192 2.38 -9.90 18.01
CA GLU A 192 3.63 -10.07 17.27
C GLU A 192 4.52 -8.82 17.41
N GLY A 193 3.98 -7.62 17.20
CA GLY A 193 4.72 -6.37 17.30
C GLY A 193 5.28 -6.11 18.70
N ILE A 194 4.51 -6.40 19.75
CA ILE A 194 4.94 -6.31 21.15
C ILE A 194 6.08 -7.30 21.40
N SER A 195 5.96 -8.54 20.91
CA SER A 195 7.01 -9.54 21.03
C SER A 195 8.31 -9.10 20.36
N TRP A 196 8.22 -8.51 19.18
CA TRP A 196 9.36 -7.93 18.46
C TRP A 196 10.02 -6.80 19.25
N LEU A 197 9.23 -5.84 19.75
CA LEU A 197 9.74 -4.74 20.58
C LEU A 197 10.44 -5.23 21.84
N LYS A 198 10.01 -6.34 22.44
CA LYS A 198 10.62 -6.90 23.66
C LYS A 198 11.91 -7.67 23.41
N SER A 199 12.07 -8.31 22.25
CA SER A 199 13.05 -9.40 22.13
C SER A 199 13.83 -9.48 20.82
N LYS A 200 13.44 -8.77 19.76
CA LYS A 200 13.97 -9.05 18.41
C LYS A 200 14.45 -7.83 17.61
N ARG A 201 14.61 -6.66 18.25
CA ARG A 201 15.10 -5.41 17.62
C ARG A 201 14.42 -5.13 16.27
N PRO A 202 13.16 -4.70 16.26
CA PRO A 202 12.42 -4.48 15.03
C PRO A 202 12.99 -3.28 14.25
N SER A 203 12.74 -3.25 12.94
CA SER A 203 12.92 -2.02 12.16
C SER A 203 11.77 -1.04 12.43
N PRO A 204 11.95 0.28 12.21
CA PRO A 204 10.87 1.25 12.33
C PRO A 204 9.64 0.90 11.47
N GLN A 205 9.87 0.33 10.29
CA GLN A 205 8.84 -0.12 9.37
C GLN A 205 8.02 -1.28 9.95
N LEU A 206 8.68 -2.23 10.62
CA LEU A 206 8.01 -3.35 11.27
C LEU A 206 7.17 -2.88 12.47
N VAL A 207 7.67 -1.92 13.25
CA VAL A 207 6.89 -1.28 14.34
C VAL A 207 5.68 -0.55 13.76
N SER A 208 5.85 0.18 12.65
CA SER A 208 4.75 0.90 12.01
C SER A 208 3.65 -0.06 11.52
N TYR A 209 4.05 -1.15 10.87
CA TYR A 209 3.14 -2.16 10.32
C TYR A 209 2.39 -2.94 11.41
N LEU A 210 3.10 -3.50 12.38
CA LEU A 210 2.50 -4.38 13.39
C LEU A 210 1.76 -3.62 14.50
N LEU A 211 2.16 -2.38 14.78
CA LEU A 211 1.67 -1.63 15.94
C LEU A 211 0.96 -0.34 15.56
N ILE A 212 1.63 0.60 14.90
CA ILE A 212 1.08 1.95 14.69
C ILE A 212 -0.17 1.91 13.80
N ASN A 213 -0.11 1.24 12.65
CA ASN A 213 -1.22 1.21 11.70
C ASN A 213 -2.49 0.56 12.28
N PRO A 214 -2.43 -0.62 12.93
CA PRO A 214 -3.61 -1.20 13.60
C PRO A 214 -4.19 -0.29 14.69
N LEU A 215 -3.34 0.37 15.49
CA LEU A 215 -3.79 1.27 16.56
C LEU A 215 -4.46 2.54 16.02
N GLN A 216 -3.92 3.13 14.94
CA GLN A 216 -4.54 4.27 14.26
C GLN A 216 -5.86 3.90 13.60
N TRP A 217 -5.96 2.68 13.05
CA TRP A 217 -7.23 2.17 12.53
C TRP A 217 -8.26 2.05 13.66
N ILE A 218 -7.89 1.47 14.81
CA ILE A 218 -8.78 1.40 15.98
C ILE A 218 -9.21 2.79 16.43
N ALA A 219 -8.29 3.74 16.53
CA ALA A 219 -8.59 5.13 16.88
C ALA A 219 -9.63 5.75 15.94
N SER A 220 -9.47 5.51 14.63
CA SER A 220 -10.36 6.06 13.60
C SER A 220 -11.72 5.37 13.58
N ALA A 221 -11.76 4.04 13.70
CA ALA A 221 -12.98 3.25 13.64
C ALA A 221 -13.88 3.44 14.86
N PHE A 222 -13.27 3.60 16.04
CA PHE A 222 -13.98 3.63 17.33
C PHE A 222 -14.03 5.03 17.98
N GLY A 223 -13.40 6.04 17.36
CA GLY A 223 -13.50 7.45 17.73
C GLY A 223 -13.23 7.72 19.21
N LYS A 224 -14.17 8.41 19.89
CA LYS A 224 -14.05 8.79 21.32
C LYS A 224 -14.42 7.69 22.31
N SER A 225 -14.60 6.45 21.86
CA SER A 225 -14.85 5.33 22.77
C SER A 225 -13.58 4.94 23.52
N ALA A 226 -13.70 4.14 24.58
CA ALA A 226 -12.55 3.63 25.32
C ALA A 226 -11.55 2.88 24.43
N LEU A 227 -12.04 2.15 23.42
CA LEU A 227 -11.24 1.48 22.39
C LEU A 227 -10.46 2.48 21.53
N GLY A 228 -11.16 3.49 20.99
CA GLY A 228 -10.56 4.46 20.10
C GLY A 228 -9.53 5.34 20.82
N GLU A 229 -9.81 5.74 22.06
CA GLU A 229 -8.87 6.49 22.90
C GLU A 229 -7.65 5.64 23.30
N ALA A 230 -7.83 4.34 23.59
CA ALA A 230 -6.71 3.42 23.83
C ALA A 230 -5.82 3.27 22.59
N GLY A 231 -6.42 3.04 21.42
CA GLY A 231 -5.70 2.97 20.14
C GLY A 231 -4.92 4.25 19.85
N LYS A 232 -5.56 5.40 20.02
CA LYS A 232 -4.95 6.71 19.81
C LYS A 232 -3.75 6.94 20.74
N ARG A 233 -3.94 6.73 22.05
CA ARG A 233 -2.90 6.96 23.07
C ARG A 233 -1.67 6.10 22.81
N ALA A 234 -1.86 4.81 22.48
CA ALA A 234 -0.74 3.92 22.18
C ALA A 234 -0.03 4.29 20.87
N ALA A 235 -0.77 4.66 19.82
CA ALA A 235 -0.18 5.11 18.57
C ALA A 235 0.65 6.39 18.77
N GLU A 236 0.12 7.39 19.47
CA GLU A 236 0.83 8.64 19.78
C GLU A 236 2.10 8.38 20.58
N LYS A 237 2.04 7.51 21.61
CA LYS A 237 3.21 7.17 22.43
C LYS A 237 4.27 6.44 21.61
N LEU A 238 3.88 5.51 20.73
CA LEU A 238 4.81 4.82 19.83
C LEU A 238 5.45 5.76 18.80
N ILE A 239 4.69 6.68 18.21
CA ILE A 239 5.21 7.68 17.27
C ILE A 239 6.22 8.60 17.97
N HIS A 240 5.89 9.06 19.18
CA HIS A 240 6.80 9.86 19.99
C HIS A 240 8.10 9.10 20.29
N PHE A 241 8.00 7.85 20.75
CA PHE A 241 9.17 7.00 21.00
C PHE A 241 10.01 6.81 19.74
N LEU A 242 9.39 6.53 18.60
CA LEU A 242 10.09 6.34 17.32
C LEU A 242 10.74 7.62 16.79
N SER A 243 10.20 8.80 17.10
CA SER A 243 10.77 10.08 16.67
C SER A 243 12.16 10.34 17.24
N GLY A 244 12.56 9.66 18.32
CA GLY A 244 13.91 9.73 18.88
C GLY A 244 14.97 8.96 18.06
N PHE A 245 14.58 8.24 17.02
CA PHE A 245 15.48 7.44 16.18
C PHE A 245 15.72 8.04 14.77
N PHE A 246 15.05 9.15 14.44
CA PHE A 246 15.13 9.86 13.16
C PHE A 246 15.55 11.32 13.39
#